data_AF-A0A7S3NQX7-F1
#
_entry.id   AF-A0A7S3NQX7-F1
#
_cell.length_a   1.000
_cell.length_b   1.000
_cell.length_c   1.000
_cell.angle_alpha   90.00
_cell.angle_beta   90.00
_cell.angle_gamma   90.00
#
_symmetry.space_group_name_H-M   'P 1'
#
loop_
_entity.id
_entity.type
_entity.pdbx_description
1 polymer ?
#
loop_
_entity_poly.entity_id
_entity_poly.type
_entity_poly.pdbx_seq_one_letter_code
_entity_poly.pdbx_strand_id
1 'polypeptide(L)'
;NFVAQLLLGLYLDNVLPKQYGKRQHPCFMFQKSYWFGTKYNDADGDQQRLLSEDEDDSEINGHHQDFEAVPPNVRQLERTGDCMKVRHLKKIYGDGKVAVNDLSLTMYKNQIFALLGHNGAGKTTTLSILTGLYQPTAGKASVFNLDMFGQVNEVRKNLGVCPQFDILFDMLTPEEHLKLYCMFKGVPVNEVEEQVEKTLKDVDLESKRKAFAKNLSGGQKRKLSVGIAMIGGSKLVLLDEPTSGMDLTARRKIWDMLKNNKQDRIVILTTHFMDEADILGDRIAIMASGKIKCCGESLFLKKRFGVGYNLIIAKEDKEANPAIEEFVFSRIENCIKLSEVSSEVTFQIPQSESAKFEEFFIELDNSLRQLRIKSYGVGVTTLEEVFLKVGHQDEEEAESNSPDQLNHEEEKLNRGATNGINNDSELELDDYSIAEQHEKSVFFLHYYALCVKRFLVSFRQLKTSLFEILIPMIFIVTGLGLANIDFFSDAKPFNLDYSAFPSKNTKYITSATPNDPNLAAYIATLDADAFEISNVDTPDGANIGEKLTNFEKNIFEVRKGYDKEVKNGGNQVLYNLDRTAQAQRC
;
A
#
# COMPACT_ATOMS: atom_id res chain seq x y z
N ASN A 1 -1.80 28.89 -15.22
CA ASN A 1 -2.39 27.55 -15.05
C ASN A 1 -1.61 26.71 -14.05
N PHE A 2 -0.30 26.47 -14.25
CA PHE A 2 0.54 25.68 -13.32
C PHE A 2 0.50 26.16 -11.86
N VAL A 3 0.66 27.46 -11.60
CA VAL A 3 0.62 28.02 -10.23
C VAL A 3 -0.76 27.84 -9.58
N ALA A 4 -1.84 28.03 -10.34
CA ALA A 4 -3.20 27.83 -9.84
C ALA A 4 -3.47 26.34 -9.53
N GLN A 5 -2.97 25.44 -10.38
CA GLN A 5 -3.03 24.00 -10.16
C GLN A 5 -2.16 23.54 -8.98
N LEU A 6 -1.00 24.14 -8.77
CA LEU A 6 -0.13 23.89 -7.61
C LEU A 6 -0.80 24.34 -6.31
N LEU A 7 -1.37 25.55 -6.28
CA LEU A 7 -2.09 26.07 -5.12
C LEU A 7 -3.35 25.26 -4.82
N LEU A 8 -4.10 24.89 -5.85
CA LEU A 8 -5.26 23.99 -5.72
C LEU A 8 -4.82 22.62 -5.22
N GLY A 9 -3.70 22.09 -5.74
CA GLY A 9 -3.08 20.85 -5.28
C GLY A 9 -2.73 20.90 -3.80
N LEU A 10 -1.97 21.91 -3.36
CA LEU A 10 -1.60 22.11 -1.96
C LEU A 10 -2.81 22.30 -1.04
N TYR A 11 -3.86 22.97 -1.52
CA TYR A 11 -5.10 23.14 -0.78
C TYR A 11 -5.85 21.82 -0.62
N LEU A 12 -6.09 21.11 -1.72
CA LEU A 12 -6.78 19.82 -1.72
C LEU A 12 -6.01 18.77 -0.92
N ASP A 13 -4.67 18.80 -0.96
CA ASP A 13 -3.80 17.87 -0.25
C ASP A 13 -3.89 18.00 1.29
N ASN A 14 -4.24 19.19 1.79
CA ASN A 14 -4.42 19.47 3.23
C ASN A 14 -5.87 19.34 3.71
N VAL A 15 -6.86 19.49 2.81
CA VAL A 15 -8.30 19.52 3.14
C VAL A 15 -9.00 18.19 2.84
N LEU A 16 -8.57 17.46 1.80
CA LEU A 16 -9.20 16.19 1.44
C LEU A 16 -8.88 15.08 2.46
N PRO A 17 -9.82 14.14 2.68
CA PRO A 17 -9.62 13.02 3.58
C PRO A 17 -8.53 12.08 3.03
N LYS A 18 -7.35 12.10 3.66
CA LYS A 18 -6.30 11.10 3.45
C LYS A 18 -6.39 9.98 4.49
N GLN A 19 -5.79 8.84 4.17
CA GLN A 19 -5.61 7.72 5.10
C GLN A 19 -4.66 8.08 6.27
N TYR A 20 -3.73 9.03 6.07
CA TYR A 20 -2.71 9.42 7.05
C TYR A 20 -2.68 10.95 7.27
N GLY A 21 -2.40 11.36 8.51
CA GLY A 21 -2.15 12.75 8.89
C GLY A 21 -3.36 13.53 9.43
N LYS A 22 -3.09 14.71 10.00
CA LYS A 22 -4.08 15.63 10.59
C LYS A 22 -4.76 16.45 9.48
N ARG A 23 -6.09 16.33 9.36
CA ARG A 23 -6.88 17.21 8.48
C ARG A 23 -6.78 18.65 8.97
N GLN A 24 -6.53 19.57 8.05
CA GLN A 24 -6.62 21.00 8.35
C GLN A 24 -8.03 21.50 8.04
N HIS A 25 -8.48 22.50 8.79
CA HIS A 25 -9.78 23.12 8.57
C HIS A 25 -9.83 23.71 7.14
N PRO A 26 -10.96 23.65 6.40
CA PRO A 26 -11.04 24.19 5.03
C PRO A 26 -10.60 25.66 4.90
N CYS A 27 -10.73 26.44 5.97
CA CYS A 27 -10.26 27.84 6.03
C CYS A 27 -8.87 28.03 6.65
N PHE A 28 -8.01 26.99 6.72
CA PHE A 28 -6.70 27.07 7.39
C PHE A 28 -5.80 28.17 6.81
N MET A 29 -5.90 28.45 5.51
CA MET A 29 -5.14 29.53 4.84
C MET A 29 -5.51 30.94 5.35
N PHE A 30 -6.62 31.12 6.06
CA PHE A 30 -7.00 32.40 6.66
C PHE A 30 -6.65 32.49 8.15
N GLN A 31 -6.13 31.41 8.75
CA GLN A 31 -5.75 31.39 10.15
C GLN A 31 -4.32 31.92 10.31
N LYS A 32 -4.13 32.92 11.19
CA LYS A 32 -2.81 33.49 11.52
C LYS A 32 -1.82 32.43 12.04
N SER A 33 -2.33 31.37 12.66
CA SER A 33 -1.56 30.22 13.16
C SER A 33 -0.82 29.44 12.07
N TYR A 34 -1.33 29.41 10.84
CA TYR A 34 -0.70 28.69 9.72
C TYR A 34 0.50 29.46 9.14
N TRP A 35 0.36 30.76 8.93
CA TRP A 35 1.38 31.59 8.28
C TRP A 35 2.50 32.04 9.22
N PHE A 36 2.19 32.28 10.49
CA PHE A 36 3.15 32.84 11.44
C PHE A 36 3.64 31.80 12.46
N GLY A 37 3.16 30.56 12.36
CA GLY A 37 3.28 29.57 13.42
C GLY A 37 2.50 30.01 14.66
N THR A 38 1.88 29.07 15.36
CA THR A 38 1.50 29.33 16.75
C THR A 38 2.78 29.53 17.55
N LYS A 39 3.12 30.80 17.84
CA LYS A 39 3.93 31.11 19.03
C LYS A 39 3.12 30.56 20.20
N TYR A 40 3.63 29.50 20.82
CA TYR A 40 3.15 29.08 22.12
C TYR A 40 3.43 30.25 23.06
N ASN A 41 2.40 31.02 23.40
CA ASN A 41 2.52 32.01 24.45
C ASN A 41 2.60 31.23 25.76
N ASP A 42 3.72 31.35 26.48
CA ASP A 42 3.89 30.96 27.89
C ASP A 42 2.98 31.77 28.84
N ALA A 43 1.78 32.18 28.40
CA ALA A 43 0.92 33.14 29.08
C ALA A 43 -0.50 32.62 29.35
N ASP A 44 -0.70 31.31 29.35
CA ASP A 44 -1.84 30.66 30.02
C ASP A 44 -1.29 29.45 30.79
N GLY A 45 -1.66 29.32 32.06
CA GLY A 45 -1.07 28.44 33.09
C GLY A 45 -1.16 26.92 32.88
N ASP A 46 -1.04 26.43 31.65
CA ASP A 46 -1.06 24.99 31.32
C ASP A 46 0.30 24.29 31.51
N GLN A 47 1.42 25.03 31.47
CA GLN A 47 2.73 24.47 31.89
C GLN A 47 2.74 24.14 33.39
N GLN A 48 2.02 24.92 34.21
CA GLN A 48 1.87 24.62 35.64
C GLN A 48 0.90 23.48 35.89
N ARG A 49 -0.12 23.26 35.05
CA ARG A 49 -1.01 22.07 35.16
C ARG A 49 -0.33 20.75 34.84
N LEU A 50 0.57 20.72 33.86
CA LEU A 50 1.34 19.51 33.52
C LEU A 50 2.34 19.09 34.60
N LEU A 51 2.79 20.03 35.44
CA LEU A 51 3.66 19.77 36.59
C LEU A 51 2.87 19.61 37.90
N SER A 52 1.65 20.15 38.00
CA SER A 52 0.84 20.05 39.22
C SER A 52 -0.05 18.79 39.27
N GLU A 53 -0.28 18.12 38.15
CA GLU A 53 -0.90 16.78 38.15
C GLU A 53 0.07 15.67 38.59
N ASP A 54 1.38 15.96 38.73
CA ASP A 54 2.38 14.99 39.19
C ASP A 54 2.28 14.68 40.72
N GLU A 55 1.50 15.44 41.50
CA GLU A 55 1.33 15.18 42.96
C GLU A 55 0.18 14.22 43.31
N ASP A 56 -0.79 14.00 42.42
CA ASP A 56 -1.92 13.07 42.64
C ASP A 56 -1.74 11.70 41.95
N ASP A 57 -0.60 11.49 41.29
CA ASP A 57 -0.33 10.32 40.44
C ASP A 57 0.13 9.06 41.22
N SER A 58 -0.14 9.00 42.53
CA SER A 58 -0.04 7.77 43.32
C SER A 58 -1.22 6.80 43.11
N GLU A 59 -2.25 7.18 42.35
CA GLU A 59 -3.50 6.42 42.20
C GLU A 59 -3.82 5.91 40.78
N ILE A 60 -2.82 5.62 39.93
CA ILE A 60 -3.03 4.91 38.64
C ILE A 60 -2.46 3.48 38.68
N ASN A 61 -2.66 2.76 39.79
CA ASN A 61 -2.24 1.35 39.91
C ASN A 61 -3.37 0.46 40.45
N GLY A 62 -4.46 0.38 39.69
CA GLY A 62 -5.56 -0.55 39.97
C GLY A 62 -5.19 -2.05 39.88
N HIS A 63 -4.00 -2.41 39.39
CA HIS A 63 -3.46 -3.77 39.42
C HIS A 63 -1.95 -3.74 39.73
N HIS A 64 -1.61 -3.32 40.96
CA HIS A 64 -0.24 -2.98 41.38
C HIS A 64 0.79 -4.14 41.36
N GLN A 65 0.38 -5.38 41.06
CA GLN A 65 1.25 -6.55 41.08
C GLN A 65 1.84 -6.93 39.71
N ASP A 66 1.21 -6.55 38.61
CA ASP A 66 1.62 -6.96 37.26
C ASP A 66 2.49 -5.90 36.55
N PHE A 67 2.71 -4.77 37.24
CA PHE A 67 3.58 -3.69 36.83
C PHE A 67 4.79 -3.61 37.76
N GLU A 68 5.97 -3.73 37.19
CA GLU A 68 7.21 -3.59 37.94
C GLU A 68 7.43 -2.14 38.36
N ALA A 69 7.78 -1.96 39.64
CA ALA A 69 8.15 -0.67 40.18
C ALA A 69 9.43 -0.14 39.52
N VAL A 70 9.35 1.05 38.94
CA VAL A 70 10.48 1.70 38.27
C VAL A 70 11.59 2.02 39.30
N PRO A 71 12.85 1.60 39.08
CA PRO A 71 13.97 1.90 39.97
C PRO A 71 14.17 3.42 40.19
N PRO A 72 14.64 3.86 41.36
CA PRO A 72 14.77 5.29 41.69
C PRO A 72 15.70 6.04 40.73
N ASN A 73 16.74 5.38 40.20
CA ASN A 73 17.65 5.97 39.20
C ASN A 73 16.94 6.31 37.89
N VAL A 74 15.98 5.48 37.49
CA VAL A 74 15.21 5.66 36.25
C VAL A 74 14.10 6.70 36.47
N ARG A 75 13.49 6.74 37.66
CA ARG A 75 12.53 7.80 38.03
C ARG A 75 13.14 9.20 38.00
N GLN A 76 14.46 9.35 38.21
CA GLN A 76 15.11 10.65 38.04
C GLN A 76 15.01 11.19 36.60
N LEU A 77 14.98 10.30 35.60
CA LEU A 77 14.80 10.69 34.19
C LEU A 77 13.41 11.28 33.92
N GLU A 78 12.41 10.93 34.73
CA GLU A 78 11.08 11.56 34.66
C GLU A 78 11.11 13.01 35.11
N ARG A 79 11.97 13.32 36.08
CA ARG A 79 12.17 14.69 36.60
C ARG A 79 13.02 15.54 35.66
N THR A 80 14.01 14.94 35.00
CA THR A 80 14.82 15.65 33.97
C THR A 80 14.07 15.81 32.65
N GLY A 81 12.99 15.06 32.45
CA GLY A 81 12.22 15.04 31.20
C GLY A 81 12.80 14.13 30.13
N ASP A 82 13.83 13.35 30.41
CA ASP A 82 14.47 12.40 29.49
C ASP A 82 13.66 11.10 29.33
N CYS A 83 12.36 11.23 29.11
CA CYS A 83 11.44 10.12 28.92
C CYS A 83 10.32 10.48 27.93
N MET A 84 9.64 9.43 27.48
CA MET A 84 8.38 9.52 26.75
C MET A 84 7.25 9.05 27.65
N LYS A 85 6.29 9.93 27.95
CA LYS A 85 5.11 9.64 28.77
C LYS A 85 3.88 9.58 27.87
N VAL A 86 3.16 8.47 27.93
CA VAL A 86 1.86 8.27 27.28
C VAL A 86 0.83 8.10 28.38
N ARG A 87 -0.26 8.88 28.35
CA ARG A 87 -1.30 8.89 29.39
C ARG A 87 -2.68 8.77 28.78
N HIS A 88 -3.44 7.79 29.27
CA HIS A 88 -4.83 7.53 28.92
C HIS A 88 -5.11 7.52 27.41
N LEU A 89 -4.17 6.96 26.63
CA LEU A 89 -4.25 6.97 25.17
C LEU A 89 -5.39 6.07 24.71
N LYS A 90 -6.30 6.63 23.90
CA LYS A 90 -7.47 5.92 23.38
C LYS A 90 -7.61 6.12 21.88
N LYS A 91 -7.92 5.05 21.17
CA LYS A 91 -8.20 5.08 19.73
C LYS A 91 -9.40 4.21 19.38
N ILE A 92 -10.42 4.86 18.84
CA ILE A 92 -11.61 4.23 18.27
C ILE A 92 -11.63 4.55 16.77
N TYR A 93 -11.78 3.53 15.94
CA TYR A 93 -11.96 3.68 14.50
C TYR A 93 -13.42 3.96 14.15
N GLY A 94 -13.69 4.46 12.94
CA GLY A 94 -15.04 4.90 12.53
C GLY A 94 -16.08 3.78 12.46
N ASP A 95 -15.64 2.52 12.45
CA ASP A 95 -16.44 1.30 12.55
C ASP A 95 -16.84 0.95 14.00
N GLY A 96 -16.44 1.78 14.98
CA GLY A 96 -16.68 1.53 16.40
C GLY A 96 -15.65 0.60 17.04
N LYS A 97 -14.68 0.07 16.28
CA LYS A 97 -13.65 -0.82 16.83
C LYS A 97 -12.67 -0.04 17.71
N VAL A 98 -12.61 -0.42 18.98
CA VAL A 98 -11.63 0.12 19.93
C VAL A 98 -10.31 -0.61 19.70
N ALA A 99 -9.29 0.10 19.22
CA ALA A 99 -7.98 -0.48 18.95
C ALA A 99 -6.97 -0.22 20.06
N VAL A 100 -7.13 0.89 20.79
CA VAL A 100 -6.34 1.22 21.97
C VAL A 100 -7.30 1.77 23.02
N ASN A 101 -7.25 1.25 24.23
CA ASN A 101 -8.15 1.60 25.31
C ASN A 101 -7.36 1.93 26.58
N ASP A 102 -7.26 3.21 26.89
CA ASP A 102 -6.66 3.71 28.13
C ASP A 102 -5.21 3.26 28.37
N LEU A 103 -4.37 3.39 27.34
CA LEU A 103 -2.96 3.01 27.42
C LEU A 103 -2.15 4.11 28.12
N SER A 104 -1.53 3.75 29.25
CA SER A 104 -0.62 4.60 30.02
C SER A 104 0.73 3.90 30.18
N LEU A 105 1.79 4.50 29.67
CA LEU A 105 3.15 3.93 29.64
C LEU A 105 4.21 5.04 29.73
N THR A 106 5.29 4.77 30.44
CA THR A 106 6.48 5.62 30.47
C THR A 106 7.68 4.84 29.96
N MET A 107 8.38 5.42 28.99
CA MET A 107 9.54 4.84 28.32
C MET A 107 10.75 5.76 28.52
N TYR A 108 11.90 5.19 28.82
CA TYR A 108 13.06 5.95 29.30
C TYR A 108 14.21 5.98 28.31
N LYS A 109 15.03 7.02 28.44
CA LYS A 109 16.29 7.15 27.70
C LYS A 109 17.27 6.02 28.06
N ASN A 110 18.10 5.64 27.10
CA ASN A 110 19.08 4.54 27.15
C ASN A 110 18.45 3.14 27.27
N GLN A 111 17.16 3.00 26.98
CA GLN A 111 16.44 1.73 27.06
C GLN A 111 15.79 1.36 25.73
N ILE A 112 15.71 0.06 25.48
CA ILE A 112 14.86 -0.53 24.46
C ILE A 112 13.57 -1.00 25.14
N PHE A 113 12.46 -0.38 24.78
CA PHE A 113 11.13 -0.77 25.22
C PHE A 113 10.48 -1.67 24.17
N ALA A 114 10.13 -2.89 24.56
CA ALA A 114 9.47 -3.85 23.70
C ALA A 114 7.96 -3.92 24.00
N LEU A 115 7.13 -3.55 23.02
CA LEU A 115 5.69 -3.73 23.07
C LEU A 115 5.33 -5.07 22.42
N LEU A 116 5.04 -6.06 23.26
CA LEU A 116 4.66 -7.42 22.88
C LEU A 116 3.13 -7.55 22.84
N GLY A 117 2.61 -8.40 21.96
CA GLY A 117 1.16 -8.63 21.84
C GLY A 117 0.82 -9.51 20.66
N HIS A 118 -0.39 -10.07 20.61
CA HIS A 118 -0.87 -10.82 19.44
C HIS A 118 -1.18 -9.88 18.27
N ASN A 119 -1.43 -10.46 17.09
CA ASN A 119 -1.89 -9.70 15.93
C ASN A 119 -3.28 -9.11 16.20
N GLY A 120 -3.43 -7.80 15.96
CA GLY A 120 -4.66 -7.09 16.28
C GLY A 120 -4.78 -6.56 17.71
N ALA A 121 -3.78 -6.75 18.58
CA ALA A 121 -3.79 -6.23 19.95
C ALA A 121 -3.77 -4.69 20.06
N GLY A 122 -3.38 -3.97 18.99
CA GLY A 122 -3.30 -2.50 18.95
C GLY A 122 -1.88 -1.92 18.90
N LYS A 123 -0.84 -2.76 18.77
CA LYS A 123 0.58 -2.36 18.73
C LYS A 123 0.89 -1.33 17.63
N THR A 124 0.64 -1.71 16.37
CA THR A 124 0.87 -0.85 15.19
C THR A 124 0.01 0.41 15.24
N THR A 125 -1.22 0.33 15.76
CA THR A 125 -2.08 1.51 15.96
C THR A 125 -1.47 2.47 16.99
N THR A 126 -0.95 1.95 18.10
CA THR A 126 -0.26 2.75 19.12
C THR A 126 0.96 3.44 18.51
N LEU A 127 1.84 2.70 17.83
CA LEU A 127 3.02 3.26 17.18
C LEU A 127 2.66 4.29 16.09
N SER A 128 1.58 4.05 15.33
CA SER A 128 1.08 4.99 14.32
C SER A 128 0.53 6.29 14.92
N ILE A 129 0.00 6.25 16.14
CA ILE A 129 -0.40 7.46 16.88
C ILE A 129 0.85 8.21 17.36
N LEU A 130 1.83 7.48 17.90
CA LEU A 130 3.09 8.06 18.37
C LEU A 130 3.93 8.66 17.22
N THR A 131 3.87 8.11 16.01
CA THR A 131 4.51 8.70 14.82
C THR A 131 3.74 9.91 14.25
N GLY A 132 2.53 10.18 14.75
CA GLY A 132 1.65 11.24 14.27
C GLY A 132 0.96 10.92 12.93
N LEU A 133 0.96 9.65 12.49
CA LEU A 133 0.21 9.19 11.31
C LEU A 133 -1.29 9.14 11.59
N TYR A 134 -1.68 8.75 12.80
CA TYR A 134 -3.07 8.77 13.27
C TYR A 134 -3.25 9.73 14.43
N GLN A 135 -4.41 10.39 14.47
CA GLN A 135 -4.82 11.16 15.63
C GLN A 135 -5.39 10.24 16.72
N PRO A 136 -5.05 10.46 18.00
CA PRO A 136 -5.74 9.80 19.10
C PRO A 136 -7.20 10.25 19.16
N THR A 137 -8.08 9.39 19.67
CA THR A 137 -9.46 9.75 20.03
C THR A 137 -9.49 10.47 21.38
N ALA A 138 -8.65 10.03 22.33
CA ALA A 138 -8.41 10.70 23.60
C ALA A 138 -7.00 10.37 24.12
N GLY A 139 -6.56 11.07 25.17
CA GLY A 139 -5.25 10.90 25.81
C GLY A 139 -4.19 11.89 25.36
N LYS A 140 -3.05 11.86 26.05
CA LYS A 140 -1.91 12.76 25.83
C LYS A 140 -0.62 11.95 25.68
N ALA A 141 0.32 12.46 24.89
CA ALA A 141 1.64 11.87 24.76
C ALA A 141 2.70 12.98 24.73
N SER A 142 3.75 12.83 25.51
CA SER A 142 4.87 13.78 25.56
C SER A 142 6.20 13.05 25.47
N VAL A 143 7.19 13.71 24.86
CA VAL A 143 8.57 13.21 24.76
C VAL A 143 9.54 14.36 24.99
N PHE A 144 10.55 14.19 25.84
CA PHE A 144 11.53 15.25 26.12
C PHE A 144 10.86 16.57 26.59
N ASN A 145 9.79 16.47 27.38
CA ASN A 145 8.90 17.57 27.79
C ASN A 145 8.20 18.33 26.63
N LEU A 146 8.21 17.78 25.42
CA LEU A 146 7.49 18.31 24.26
C LEU A 146 6.19 17.51 24.07
N ASP A 147 5.09 18.20 23.79
CA ASP A 147 3.84 17.54 23.44
C ASP A 147 3.92 16.97 22.01
N MET A 148 3.67 15.67 21.89
CA MET A 148 3.76 14.93 20.62
C MET A 148 2.74 15.44 19.60
N PHE A 149 1.57 15.90 20.05
CA PHE A 149 0.47 16.28 19.17
C PHE A 149 0.43 17.78 18.87
N GLY A 150 0.88 18.61 19.82
CA GLY A 150 1.02 20.06 19.66
C GLY A 150 2.28 20.48 18.90
N GLN A 151 3.43 19.84 19.18
CA GLN A 151 4.76 20.24 18.67
C GLN A 151 5.37 19.20 17.72
N VAL A 152 4.53 18.64 16.84
CA VAL A 152 4.89 17.56 15.92
C VAL A 152 6.17 17.84 15.11
N ASN A 153 6.41 19.08 14.68
CA ASN A 153 7.57 19.43 13.86
C ASN A 153 8.89 19.33 14.63
N GLU A 154 8.93 19.72 15.90
CA GLU A 154 10.14 19.61 16.73
C GLU A 154 10.42 18.15 17.09
N VAL A 155 9.36 17.40 17.41
CA VAL A 155 9.48 15.95 17.67
C VAL A 155 10.01 15.23 16.44
N ARG A 156 9.52 15.55 15.24
CA ARG A 156 9.94 14.91 13.97
C ARG A 156 11.43 15.09 13.65
N LYS A 157 12.07 16.19 14.07
CA LYS A 157 13.52 16.38 13.87
C LYS A 157 14.34 15.30 14.58
N ASN A 158 13.86 14.85 15.75
CA ASN A 158 14.55 13.88 16.59
C ASN A 158 13.98 12.45 16.46
N LEU A 159 12.97 12.25 15.61
CA LEU A 159 12.25 10.99 15.45
C LEU A 159 12.82 10.15 14.30
N GLY A 160 13.15 8.89 14.60
CA GLY A 160 13.42 7.84 13.63
C GLY A 160 12.25 6.87 13.58
N VAL A 161 11.81 6.49 12.38
CA VAL A 161 10.69 5.55 12.20
C VAL A 161 11.07 4.46 11.21
N CYS A 162 10.89 3.20 11.61
CA CYS A 162 10.89 2.05 10.73
C CYS A 162 9.46 1.48 10.71
N PRO A 163 8.64 1.78 9.69
CA PRO A 163 7.28 1.24 9.58
C PRO A 163 7.30 -0.25 9.22
N GLN A 164 6.13 -0.92 9.26
CA GLN A 164 6.02 -2.35 8.95
C GLN A 164 6.46 -2.68 7.51
N PHE A 165 6.18 -1.80 6.54
CA PHE A 165 6.60 -1.94 5.14
C PHE A 165 7.81 -1.05 4.85
N ASP A 166 8.73 -1.54 4.01
CA ASP A 166 9.95 -0.80 3.69
C ASP A 166 9.67 0.33 2.68
N ILE A 167 9.83 1.58 3.12
CA ILE A 167 9.64 2.78 2.29
C ILE A 167 10.96 3.16 1.63
N LEU A 168 11.35 2.40 0.62
CA LEU A 168 12.61 2.58 -0.10
C LEU A 168 12.35 3.06 -1.54
N PHE A 169 13.28 3.86 -2.06
CA PHE A 169 13.30 4.28 -3.45
C PHE A 169 14.06 3.24 -4.29
N ASP A 170 13.35 2.50 -5.13
CA ASP A 170 13.90 1.38 -5.91
C ASP A 170 15.16 1.68 -6.71
N MET A 171 15.30 2.92 -7.19
CA MET A 171 16.41 3.38 -8.04
C MET A 171 17.56 4.03 -7.27
N LEU A 172 17.45 4.20 -5.95
CA LEU A 172 18.56 4.70 -5.12
C LEU A 172 19.33 3.53 -4.51
N THR A 173 20.63 3.74 -4.31
CA THR A 173 21.52 2.82 -3.60
C THR A 173 21.39 2.98 -2.07
N PRO A 174 21.78 1.99 -1.25
CA PRO A 174 21.83 2.13 0.21
C PRO A 174 22.60 3.37 0.66
N GLU A 175 23.74 3.65 0.04
CA GLU A 175 24.55 4.83 0.35
C GLU A 175 23.79 6.13 0.08
N GLU A 176 23.13 6.24 -1.07
CA GLU A 176 22.33 7.42 -1.43
C GLU A 176 21.11 7.59 -0.53
N HIS A 177 20.45 6.49 -0.13
CA HIS A 177 19.36 6.54 0.84
C HIS A 177 19.83 7.14 2.16
N LEU A 178 20.92 6.62 2.73
CA LEU A 178 21.42 7.08 4.01
C LEU A 178 21.86 8.55 3.94
N LYS A 179 22.55 8.96 2.88
CA LYS A 179 22.90 10.37 2.64
C LYS A 179 21.66 11.27 2.55
N LEU A 180 20.63 10.84 1.82
CA LEU A 180 19.37 11.57 1.67
C LEU A 180 18.68 11.78 3.02
N TYR A 181 18.57 10.72 3.84
CA TYR A 181 17.95 10.83 5.16
C TYR A 181 18.79 11.62 6.18
N CYS A 182 20.13 11.61 6.07
CA CYS A 182 20.97 12.55 6.82
C CYS A 182 20.65 14.01 6.48
N MET A 183 20.49 14.33 5.20
CA MET A 183 20.12 15.68 4.76
C MET A 183 18.74 16.08 5.29
N PHE A 184 17.76 15.18 5.27
CA PHE A 184 16.43 15.44 5.84
C PHE A 184 16.45 15.67 7.36
N LYS A 185 17.35 15.00 8.08
CA LYS A 185 17.55 15.20 9.52
C LYS A 185 18.41 16.42 9.87
N GLY A 186 18.97 17.10 8.88
CA GLY A 186 19.78 18.32 9.08
C GLY A 186 21.17 18.05 9.65
N VAL A 187 21.74 16.87 9.40
CA VAL A 187 23.11 16.52 9.82
C VAL A 187 24.13 17.41 9.09
N PRO A 188 25.15 17.96 9.78
CA PRO A 188 26.21 18.75 9.14
C PRO A 188 26.91 17.94 8.04
N VAL A 189 27.13 18.56 6.87
CA VAL A 189 27.70 17.88 5.67
C VAL A 189 29.01 17.15 5.98
N ASN A 190 29.83 17.70 6.88
CA ASN A 190 31.12 17.11 7.27
C ASN A 190 30.98 15.78 8.02
N GLU A 191 29.86 15.56 8.72
CA GLU A 191 29.59 14.35 9.50
C GLU A 191 28.80 13.29 8.72
N VAL A 192 28.21 13.66 7.58
CA VAL A 192 27.32 12.78 6.80
C VAL A 192 28.04 11.51 6.36
N GLU A 193 29.24 11.63 5.78
CA GLU A 193 29.98 10.47 5.26
C GLU A 193 30.39 9.51 6.38
N GLU A 194 30.80 10.03 7.54
CA GLU A 194 31.14 9.21 8.71
C GLU A 194 29.91 8.46 9.24
N GLN A 195 28.78 9.14 9.38
CA GLN A 195 27.53 8.50 9.84
C GLN A 195 27.02 7.45 8.85
N VAL A 196 27.15 7.70 7.55
CA VAL A 196 26.73 6.75 6.50
C VAL A 196 27.60 5.49 6.55
N GLU A 197 28.92 5.64 6.62
CA GLU A 197 29.84 4.50 6.68
C GLU A 197 29.61 3.68 7.96
N LYS A 198 29.46 4.35 9.11
CA LYS A 198 29.11 3.68 10.38
C LYS A 198 27.80 2.91 10.26
N THR A 199 26.76 3.54 9.70
CA THR A 199 25.44 2.91 9.58
C THR A 199 25.47 1.73 8.62
N LEU A 200 26.18 1.81 7.50
CA LEU A 200 26.35 0.71 6.54
C LEU A 200 27.03 -0.51 7.16
N LYS A 201 28.02 -0.27 8.03
CA LYS A 201 28.69 -1.31 8.81
C LYS A 201 27.76 -1.94 9.84
N ASP A 202 27.05 -1.11 10.60
CA ASP A 202 26.10 -1.55 11.63
C ASP A 202 24.96 -2.41 11.04
N VAL A 203 24.45 -2.06 9.86
CA VAL A 203 23.42 -2.85 9.16
C VAL A 203 23.97 -3.96 8.26
N ASP A 204 25.29 -4.18 8.22
CA ASP A 204 25.92 -5.24 7.42
C ASP A 204 25.53 -5.18 5.91
N LEU A 205 25.59 -3.96 5.33
CA LEU A 205 25.30 -3.70 3.91
C LEU A 205 26.51 -3.14 3.12
N GLU A 206 27.71 -3.14 3.70
CA GLU A 206 28.94 -2.65 3.04
C GLU A 206 29.16 -3.28 1.65
N SER A 207 28.98 -4.60 1.53
CA SER A 207 29.16 -5.34 0.27
C SER A 207 28.19 -4.93 -0.83
N LYS A 208 27.02 -4.39 -0.46
CA LYS A 208 25.96 -3.97 -1.39
C LYS A 208 25.71 -2.47 -1.40
N ARG A 209 26.65 -1.66 -0.88
CA ARG A 209 26.47 -0.20 -0.75
C ARG A 209 26.09 0.51 -2.05
N LYS A 210 26.58 0.04 -3.20
CA LYS A 210 26.31 0.60 -4.55
C LYS A 210 25.25 -0.16 -5.35
N ALA A 211 24.65 -1.19 -4.78
CA ALA A 211 23.58 -1.91 -5.45
C ALA A 211 22.29 -1.09 -5.37
N PHE A 212 21.46 -1.11 -6.42
CA PHE A 212 20.14 -0.47 -6.35
C PHE A 212 19.23 -1.17 -5.34
N ALA A 213 18.41 -0.41 -4.61
CA ALA A 213 17.49 -0.94 -3.61
C ALA A 213 16.55 -2.01 -4.18
N LYS A 214 16.10 -1.89 -5.44
CA LYS A 214 15.26 -2.91 -6.10
C LYS A 214 15.91 -4.30 -6.18
N ASN A 215 17.25 -4.37 -6.22
CA ASN A 215 18.02 -5.61 -6.33
C ASN A 215 18.40 -6.20 -4.96
N LEU A 216 18.00 -5.56 -3.86
CA LEU A 216 18.20 -6.09 -2.51
C LEU A 216 17.16 -7.16 -2.19
N SER A 217 17.55 -8.18 -1.41
CA SER A 217 16.59 -9.14 -0.86
C SER A 217 15.66 -8.45 0.14
N GLY A 218 14.51 -9.05 0.43
CA GLY A 218 13.56 -8.50 1.42
C GLY A 218 14.23 -8.20 2.77
N GLY A 219 15.03 -9.14 3.29
CA GLY A 219 15.81 -8.91 4.51
C GLY A 219 16.82 -7.75 4.39
N GLN A 220 17.46 -7.57 3.24
CA GLN A 220 18.40 -6.46 3.02
C GLN A 220 17.70 -5.10 2.95
N LYS A 221 16.52 -5.04 2.31
CA LYS A 221 15.64 -3.86 2.33
C LYS A 221 15.25 -3.52 3.77
N ARG A 222 14.90 -4.54 4.55
CA ARG A 222 14.55 -4.37 5.97
C ARG A 222 15.71 -3.81 6.80
N LYS A 223 16.92 -4.35 6.62
CA LYS A 223 18.14 -3.84 7.26
C LYS A 223 18.37 -2.36 6.93
N LEU A 224 18.21 -1.98 5.66
CA LEU A 224 18.35 -0.58 5.23
C LEU A 224 17.28 0.31 5.89
N SER A 225 16.03 -0.14 5.98
CA SER A 225 14.93 0.58 6.63
C SER A 225 15.23 0.85 8.12
N VAL A 226 15.73 -0.15 8.84
CA VAL A 226 16.18 0.02 10.24
C VAL A 226 17.37 0.99 10.33
N GLY A 227 18.32 0.91 9.40
CA GLY A 227 19.44 1.87 9.31
C GLY A 227 18.97 3.32 9.13
N ILE A 228 17.99 3.54 8.24
CA ILE A 228 17.37 4.85 8.01
C ILE A 228 16.69 5.40 9.28
N ALA A 229 16.04 4.54 10.06
CA ALA A 229 15.45 4.96 11.33
C ALA A 229 16.53 5.42 12.33
N MET A 230 17.68 4.75 12.37
CA MET A 230 18.76 5.00 13.33
C MET A 230 19.72 6.14 12.94
N ILE A 231 19.81 6.52 11.67
CA ILE A 231 20.78 7.53 11.19
C ILE A 231 20.45 8.95 11.68
N GLY A 232 21.41 9.88 11.66
CA GLY A 232 21.17 11.30 11.92
C GLY A 232 20.80 11.67 13.35
N GLY A 233 21.28 10.89 14.33
CA GLY A 233 21.16 11.25 15.75
C GLY A 233 19.74 11.22 16.33
N SER A 234 18.83 10.44 15.74
CA SER A 234 17.45 10.31 16.26
C SER A 234 17.43 9.80 17.70
N LYS A 235 16.96 10.67 18.61
CA LYS A 235 16.81 10.39 20.05
C LYS A 235 15.60 9.52 20.37
N LEU A 236 14.54 9.60 19.58
CA LEU A 236 13.37 8.73 19.68
C LEU A 236 13.32 7.85 18.44
N VAL A 237 13.36 6.53 18.59
CA VAL A 237 13.30 5.59 17.47
C VAL A 237 12.14 4.63 17.66
N LEU A 238 11.23 4.59 16.68
CA LEU A 238 10.05 3.74 16.67
C LEU A 238 10.21 2.67 15.58
N LEU A 239 10.18 1.39 15.95
CA LEU A 239 10.39 0.26 15.05
C LEU A 239 9.15 -0.64 15.07
N ASP A 240 8.45 -0.75 13.95
CA ASP A 240 7.26 -1.61 13.83
C ASP A 240 7.65 -2.96 13.23
N GLU A 241 7.74 -4.01 14.06
CA GLU A 241 8.16 -5.37 13.67
C GLU A 241 9.48 -5.43 12.88
N PRO A 242 10.60 -4.90 13.42
CA PRO A 242 11.84 -4.69 12.66
C PRO A 242 12.44 -5.95 12.04
N THR A 243 12.20 -7.13 12.61
CA THR A 243 12.82 -8.40 12.17
C THR A 243 11.85 -9.37 11.50
N SER A 244 10.63 -8.93 11.18
CA SER A 244 9.63 -9.72 10.45
C SER A 244 10.12 -10.04 9.03
N GLY A 245 9.94 -11.30 8.62
CA GLY A 245 10.34 -11.78 7.28
C GLY A 245 11.85 -11.93 7.05
N MET A 246 12.67 -11.89 8.11
CA MET A 246 14.14 -12.05 8.03
C MET A 246 14.61 -13.43 8.48
N ASP A 247 15.76 -13.86 7.96
CA ASP A 247 16.48 -15.05 8.43
C ASP A 247 17.10 -14.85 9.83
N LEU A 248 17.37 -15.96 10.53
CA LEU A 248 17.89 -15.94 11.90
C LEU A 248 19.21 -15.17 12.04
N THR A 249 20.10 -15.28 11.04
CA THR A 249 21.41 -14.61 11.07
C THR A 249 21.24 -13.10 10.92
N ALA A 250 20.43 -12.64 9.97
CA ALA A 250 20.16 -11.22 9.80
C ALA A 250 19.43 -10.61 11.01
N ARG A 251 18.50 -11.36 11.63
CA ARG A 251 17.81 -10.95 12.85
C ARG A 251 18.79 -10.67 13.99
N ARG A 252 19.71 -11.61 14.27
CA ARG A 252 20.73 -11.44 15.31
C ARG A 252 21.60 -10.20 15.08
N LYS A 253 22.01 -9.94 13.83
CA LYS A 253 22.80 -8.74 13.50
C LYS A 253 22.03 -7.44 13.80
N ILE A 254 20.73 -7.38 13.47
CA ILE A 254 19.89 -6.22 13.83
C ILE A 254 19.80 -6.10 15.35
N TRP A 255 19.66 -7.21 16.07
CA TRP A 255 19.58 -7.16 17.52
C TRP A 255 20.84 -6.57 18.15
N ASP A 256 22.01 -7.03 17.72
CA ASP A 256 23.30 -6.50 18.16
C ASP A 256 23.43 -5.01 17.83
N MET A 257 23.00 -4.61 16.63
CA MET A 257 22.99 -3.23 16.18
C MET A 257 22.11 -2.32 17.04
N LEU A 258 20.90 -2.78 17.42
CA LEU A 258 20.00 -2.04 18.30
C LEU A 258 20.56 -1.95 19.72
N LYS A 259 21.13 -3.04 20.26
CA LYS A 259 21.77 -3.06 21.58
C LYS A 259 22.96 -2.09 21.65
N ASN A 260 23.80 -2.08 20.61
CA ASN A 260 24.99 -1.23 20.56
C ASN A 260 24.64 0.26 20.37
N ASN A 261 23.52 0.56 19.71
CA ASN A 261 23.09 1.92 19.41
C ASN A 261 21.95 2.43 20.30
N LYS A 262 21.67 1.80 21.46
CA LYS A 262 20.62 2.27 22.40
C LYS A 262 21.02 3.47 23.26
N GLN A 263 22.32 3.76 23.36
CA GLN A 263 22.84 4.88 24.16
C GLN A 263 22.35 6.22 23.61
N ASP A 264 22.00 7.14 24.51
CA ASP A 264 21.41 8.46 24.26
C ASP A 264 20.04 8.44 23.52
N ARG A 265 19.36 7.28 23.48
CA ARG A 265 18.11 7.10 22.72
C ARG A 265 17.02 6.42 23.52
N ILE A 266 15.78 6.68 23.15
CA ILE A 266 14.59 5.92 23.52
C ILE A 266 14.23 5.08 22.29
N VAL A 267 14.43 3.77 22.37
CA VAL A 267 14.08 2.84 21.28
C VAL A 267 12.82 2.10 21.68
N ILE A 268 11.79 2.18 20.86
CA ILE A 268 10.53 1.48 21.07
C ILE A 268 10.33 0.55 19.89
N LEU A 269 10.21 -0.75 20.16
CA LEU A 269 9.91 -1.75 19.14
C LEU A 269 8.59 -2.42 19.44
N THR A 270 7.82 -2.70 18.39
CA THR A 270 6.71 -3.64 18.46
C THR A 270 7.20 -4.98 17.94
N THR A 271 6.81 -6.05 18.60
CA THR A 271 7.11 -7.40 18.12
C THR A 271 6.01 -8.37 18.54
N HIS A 272 5.91 -9.47 17.81
CA HIS A 272 5.16 -10.65 18.21
C HIS A 272 6.09 -11.84 18.48
N PHE A 273 7.41 -11.66 18.38
CA PHE A 273 8.42 -12.67 18.71
C PHE A 273 8.87 -12.47 20.16
N MET A 274 8.62 -13.47 20.99
CA MET A 274 8.94 -13.42 22.42
C MET A 274 10.46 -13.43 22.65
N ASP A 275 11.22 -14.21 21.87
CA ASP A 275 12.68 -14.20 21.89
C ASP A 275 13.27 -12.81 21.63
N GLU A 276 12.66 -12.05 20.73
CA GLU A 276 13.10 -10.69 20.40
C GLU A 276 12.90 -9.75 21.59
N ALA A 277 11.72 -9.81 22.21
CA ALA A 277 11.41 -9.01 23.39
C ALA A 277 12.29 -9.39 24.59
N ASP A 278 12.55 -10.68 24.80
CA ASP A 278 13.39 -11.18 25.90
C ASP A 278 14.86 -10.77 25.74
N ILE A 279 15.38 -10.80 24.51
CA ILE A 279 16.79 -10.48 24.25
C ILE A 279 17.02 -8.97 24.16
N LEU A 280 16.12 -8.22 23.51
CA LEU A 280 16.29 -6.79 23.27
C LEU A 280 15.68 -5.90 24.34
N GLY A 281 14.53 -6.29 24.90
CA GLY A 281 13.73 -5.45 25.77
C GLY A 281 14.40 -5.28 27.13
N ASP A 282 14.90 -4.07 27.40
CA ASP A 282 15.24 -3.66 28.76
C ASP A 282 13.96 -3.58 29.61
N ARG A 283 12.83 -3.24 28.98
CA ARG A 283 11.49 -3.31 29.58
C ARG A 283 10.48 -3.78 28.54
N ILE A 284 9.61 -4.69 28.95
CA ILE A 284 8.63 -5.34 28.09
C ILE A 284 7.25 -5.00 28.61
N ALA A 285 6.36 -4.59 27.72
CA ALA A 285 4.93 -4.46 28.02
C ALA A 285 4.14 -5.43 27.15
N ILE A 286 3.25 -6.20 27.78
CA ILE A 286 2.36 -7.13 27.08
C ILE A 286 1.01 -6.44 26.87
N MET A 287 0.61 -6.35 25.62
CA MET A 287 -0.63 -5.72 25.16
C MET A 287 -1.59 -6.77 24.61
N ALA A 288 -2.84 -6.71 25.06
CA ALA A 288 -3.92 -7.55 24.59
C ALA A 288 -5.24 -6.76 24.62
N SER A 289 -6.10 -6.99 23.61
CA SER A 289 -7.40 -6.31 23.47
C SER A 289 -7.36 -4.77 23.64
N GLY A 290 -6.30 -4.12 23.15
CA GLY A 290 -6.15 -2.67 23.22
C GLY A 290 -5.62 -2.11 24.55
N LYS A 291 -5.34 -2.95 25.55
CA LYS A 291 -4.87 -2.56 26.89
C LYS A 291 -3.49 -3.13 27.20
N ILE A 292 -2.75 -2.48 28.10
CA ILE A 292 -1.52 -3.05 28.68
C ILE A 292 -1.92 -3.90 29.88
N LYS A 293 -1.49 -5.16 29.87
CA LYS A 293 -1.82 -6.13 30.91
C LYS A 293 -0.72 -6.22 31.98
N CYS A 294 0.53 -6.24 31.54
CA CYS A 294 1.68 -6.23 32.44
C CYS A 294 2.86 -5.49 31.81
N CYS A 295 3.77 -5.01 32.65
CA CYS A 295 4.95 -4.25 32.21
C CYS A 295 6.10 -4.42 33.19
N GLY A 296 7.28 -4.80 32.69
CA GLY A 296 8.48 -4.99 33.51
C GLY A 296 9.64 -5.59 32.73
N GLU A 297 10.75 -5.85 33.40
CA GLU A 297 11.85 -6.64 32.89
C GLU A 297 11.39 -8.09 32.64
N SER A 298 12.06 -8.77 31.71
CA SER A 298 11.75 -10.17 31.40
C SER A 298 11.78 -11.07 32.63
N LEU A 299 12.78 -10.88 33.51
CA LEU A 299 12.92 -11.67 34.74
C LEU A 299 11.74 -11.43 35.71
N PHE A 300 11.28 -10.19 35.84
CA PHE A 300 10.12 -9.85 36.66
C PHE A 300 8.85 -10.53 36.12
N LEU A 301 8.60 -10.42 34.81
CA LEU A 301 7.42 -11.01 34.17
C LEU A 301 7.43 -12.54 34.29
N LYS A 302 8.58 -13.18 34.03
CA LYS A 302 8.76 -14.62 34.23
C LYS A 302 8.50 -15.02 35.67
N LYS A 303 9.08 -14.32 36.65
CA LYS A 303 8.85 -14.63 38.08
C LYS A 303 7.40 -14.40 38.52
N ARG A 304 6.73 -13.39 37.98
CA ARG A 304 5.34 -13.04 38.33
C ARG A 304 4.34 -14.04 37.78
N PHE A 305 4.45 -14.39 36.51
CA PHE A 305 3.48 -15.24 35.81
C PHE A 305 3.90 -16.73 35.77
N GLY A 306 5.19 -17.02 35.86
CA GLY A 306 5.79 -18.35 35.88
C GLY A 306 6.66 -18.55 37.12
N VAL A 307 6.02 -18.89 38.24
CA VAL A 307 6.77 -19.33 39.41
C VAL A 307 7.13 -20.79 39.19
N GLY A 308 8.12 -21.08 38.34
CA GLY A 308 8.60 -22.46 38.21
C GLY A 308 9.54 -22.81 37.06
N TYR A 309 9.83 -24.11 37.01
CA TYR A 309 10.52 -24.81 35.95
C TYR A 309 9.52 -25.73 35.26
N ASN A 310 9.62 -25.87 33.95
CA ASN A 310 8.82 -26.81 33.21
C ASN A 310 9.61 -28.10 33.04
N LEU A 311 9.12 -29.15 33.68
CA LEU A 311 9.60 -30.51 33.46
C LEU A 311 8.77 -31.13 32.34
N ILE A 312 9.42 -31.38 31.22
CA ILE A 312 8.86 -32.06 30.06
C ILE A 312 9.37 -33.50 30.09
N ILE A 313 8.45 -34.46 30.15
CA ILE A 313 8.77 -35.90 30.18
C ILE A 313 8.24 -36.53 28.89
N ALA A 314 9.14 -37.10 28.10
CA ALA A 314 8.80 -37.88 26.91
C ALA A 314 8.47 -39.32 27.31
N LYS A 315 7.24 -39.75 27.04
CA LYS A 315 6.71 -41.08 27.35
C LYS A 315 7.17 -42.10 26.29
N GLU A 316 7.36 -43.34 26.70
CA GLU A 316 7.61 -44.46 25.78
C GLU A 316 6.30 -44.90 25.08
N ASP A 317 5.19 -44.91 25.82
CA ASP A 317 3.85 -45.23 25.32
C ASP A 317 3.03 -43.96 25.01
N LYS A 318 2.10 -44.08 24.04
CA LYS A 318 1.22 -42.96 23.64
C LYS A 318 0.06 -42.69 24.60
N GLU A 319 -0.19 -43.61 25.52
CA GLU A 319 -1.30 -43.53 26.48
C GLU A 319 -0.94 -42.68 27.70
N ALA A 320 -1.95 -42.27 28.46
CA ALA A 320 -1.73 -41.56 29.72
C ALA A 320 -1.11 -42.50 30.74
N ASN A 321 -0.02 -42.08 31.39
CA ASN A 321 0.67 -42.89 32.40
C ASN A 321 0.52 -42.24 33.79
N PRO A 322 -0.49 -42.63 34.59
CA PRO A 322 -0.75 -42.04 35.90
C PRO A 322 0.39 -42.27 36.91
N ALA A 323 1.26 -43.28 36.69
CA ALA A 323 2.40 -43.51 37.55
C ALA A 323 3.44 -42.38 37.48
N ILE A 324 3.55 -41.69 36.34
CA ILE A 324 4.44 -40.52 36.18
C ILE A 324 3.90 -39.36 37.02
N GLU A 325 2.60 -39.12 36.97
CA GLU A 325 1.94 -38.07 37.77
C GLU A 325 2.10 -38.32 39.27
N GLU A 326 1.81 -39.54 39.72
CA GLU A 326 1.95 -39.92 41.13
C GLU A 326 3.41 -39.80 41.61
N PHE A 327 4.37 -40.18 40.78
CA PHE A 327 5.79 -39.99 41.08
C PHE A 327 6.16 -38.51 41.26
N VAL A 328 5.71 -37.63 40.36
CA VAL A 328 6.02 -36.19 40.43
C VAL A 328 5.33 -35.54 41.62
N PHE A 329 4.04 -35.77 41.82
CA PHE A 329 3.26 -35.15 42.90
C PHE A 329 3.66 -35.63 44.30
N SER A 330 4.19 -36.85 44.43
CA SER A 330 4.66 -37.37 45.73
C SER A 330 5.97 -36.74 46.21
N ARG A 331 6.79 -36.20 45.29
CA ARG A 331 8.13 -35.66 45.60
C ARG A 331 8.21 -34.14 45.58
N ILE A 332 7.38 -33.52 44.76
CA ILE A 332 7.37 -32.07 44.55
C ILE A 332 6.01 -31.53 44.98
N GLU A 333 6.01 -30.76 46.06
CA GLU A 333 4.82 -30.07 46.55
C GLU A 333 4.43 -28.90 45.61
N ASN A 334 3.13 -28.64 45.47
CA ASN A 334 2.57 -27.57 44.61
C ASN A 334 2.97 -27.66 43.13
N CYS A 335 3.33 -28.85 42.63
CA CYS A 335 3.49 -29.10 41.21
C CYS A 335 2.13 -29.07 40.49
N ILE A 336 2.07 -28.47 39.30
CA ILE A 336 0.85 -28.39 38.49
C ILE A 336 1.11 -29.08 37.15
N LYS A 337 0.23 -30.00 36.74
CA LYS A 337 0.26 -30.57 35.39
C LYS A 337 -0.29 -29.54 34.39
N LEU A 338 0.54 -29.06 33.46
CA LEU A 338 0.15 -28.05 32.47
C LEU A 338 -0.54 -28.67 31.27
N SER A 339 0.04 -29.74 30.73
CA SER A 339 -0.47 -30.39 29.52
C SER A 339 -0.01 -31.84 29.46
N GLU A 340 -0.81 -32.67 28.80
CA GLU A 340 -0.40 -34.00 28.36
C GLU A 340 -0.81 -34.18 26.91
N VAL A 341 0.20 -34.41 26.07
CA VAL A 341 0.07 -34.80 24.67
C VAL A 341 0.43 -36.29 24.58
N SER A 342 0.03 -36.97 23.51
CA SER A 342 0.23 -38.41 23.35
C SER A 342 1.65 -38.88 23.70
N SER A 343 2.70 -38.13 23.34
CA SER A 343 4.10 -38.51 23.59
C SER A 343 4.78 -37.78 24.75
N GLU A 344 4.18 -36.73 25.31
CA GLU A 344 4.86 -35.84 26.26
C GLU A 344 3.91 -35.34 27.35
N VAL A 345 4.39 -35.27 28.59
CA VAL A 345 3.68 -34.63 29.70
C VAL A 345 4.53 -33.49 30.26
N THR A 346 3.87 -32.35 30.52
CA THR A 346 4.54 -31.14 31.02
C THR A 346 4.02 -30.80 32.41
N PHE A 347 4.95 -30.66 33.35
CA PHE A 347 4.70 -30.26 34.73
C PHE A 347 5.37 -28.92 35.03
N GLN A 348 4.65 -28.04 35.72
CA GLN A 348 5.19 -26.82 36.30
C GLN A 348 5.61 -27.07 37.74
N ILE A 349 6.92 -27.00 37.99
CA ILE A 349 7.54 -27.21 39.29
C ILE A 349 7.89 -25.85 39.90
N PRO A 350 7.42 -25.52 41.11
CA PRO A 350 7.69 -24.21 41.71
C PRO A 350 9.17 -24.00 42.04
N GLN A 351 9.65 -22.76 41.85
CA GLN A 351 11.03 -22.39 42.19
C GLN A 351 11.33 -22.55 43.69
N SER A 352 10.34 -22.47 44.57
CA SER A 352 10.51 -22.67 46.02
C SER A 352 11.07 -24.04 46.37
N GLU A 353 10.79 -25.06 45.55
CA GLU A 353 11.23 -26.44 45.77
C GLU A 353 12.57 -26.74 45.08
N SER A 354 13.30 -25.72 44.59
CA SER A 354 14.57 -25.92 43.87
C SER A 354 15.63 -26.70 44.66
N ALA A 355 15.54 -26.69 46.00
CA ALA A 355 16.42 -27.46 46.87
C ALA A 355 16.21 -28.98 46.76
N LYS A 356 15.00 -29.45 46.41
CA LYS A 356 14.66 -30.88 46.28
C LYS A 356 14.96 -31.43 44.88
N PHE A 357 15.36 -30.57 43.93
CA PHE A 357 15.53 -30.97 42.53
C PHE A 357 16.64 -31.99 42.34
N GLU A 358 17.75 -31.86 43.05
CA GLU A 358 18.88 -32.79 42.93
C GLU A 358 18.46 -34.22 43.29
N GLU A 359 17.84 -34.39 44.47
CA GLU A 359 17.31 -35.68 44.93
C GLU A 359 16.23 -36.22 43.98
N PHE A 360 15.30 -35.36 43.56
CA PHE A 360 14.24 -35.72 42.62
C PHE A 360 14.79 -36.23 41.28
N PHE A 361 15.77 -35.57 40.66
CA PHE A 361 16.32 -35.99 39.37
C PHE A 361 17.14 -37.27 39.48
N ILE A 362 17.87 -37.48 40.58
CA ILE A 362 18.56 -38.74 40.85
C ILE A 362 17.56 -39.89 40.94
N GLU A 363 16.45 -39.70 41.65
CA GLU A 363 15.39 -40.71 41.75
C GLU A 363 14.66 -40.94 40.42
N LEU A 364 14.43 -39.88 39.65
CA LEU A 364 13.81 -39.96 38.34
C LEU A 364 14.69 -40.77 37.38
N ASP A 365 16.00 -40.53 37.37
CA ASP A 365 16.99 -41.28 36.57
C ASP A 365 16.99 -42.77 36.90
N ASN A 366 16.89 -43.12 38.20
CA ASN A 366 16.80 -44.51 38.65
C ASN A 366 15.47 -45.18 38.27
N SER A 367 14.41 -44.38 38.10
CA SER A 367 13.04 -44.87 37.86
C SER A 367 12.62 -44.82 36.39
N LEU A 368 13.45 -44.33 35.47
CA LEU A 368 13.11 -44.15 34.04
C LEU A 368 12.51 -45.41 33.39
N ARG A 369 13.13 -46.58 33.61
CA ARG A 369 12.66 -47.86 33.04
C ARG A 369 11.36 -48.34 33.66
N GLN A 370 11.15 -48.06 34.95
CA GLN A 370 9.94 -48.48 35.66
C GLN A 370 8.75 -47.60 35.25
N LEU A 371 9.00 -46.30 35.05
CA LEU A 371 8.02 -45.30 34.67
C LEU A 371 7.80 -45.22 33.14
N ARG A 372 8.52 -46.01 32.33
CA ARG A 372 8.47 -45.99 30.85
C ARG A 372 8.71 -44.59 30.27
N ILE A 373 9.75 -43.92 30.77
CA ILE A 373 10.17 -42.59 30.33
C ILE A 373 11.34 -42.74 29.36
N LYS A 374 11.22 -42.13 28.18
CA LYS A 374 12.27 -42.13 27.15
C LYS A 374 13.35 -41.09 27.43
N SER A 375 12.94 -39.89 27.82
CA SER A 375 13.81 -38.77 28.16
C SER A 375 13.02 -37.73 28.93
N TYR A 376 13.69 -36.87 29.69
CA TYR A 376 13.07 -35.68 30.26
C TYR A 376 13.96 -34.46 30.02
N GLY A 377 13.34 -33.28 30.06
CA GLY A 377 14.00 -31.99 29.94
C GLY A 377 13.41 -31.02 30.95
N VAL A 378 14.25 -30.14 31.48
CA VAL A 378 13.84 -29.13 32.45
C VAL A 378 14.21 -27.77 31.89
N GLY A 379 13.22 -26.90 31.73
CA GLY A 379 13.38 -25.54 31.24
C GLY A 379 12.90 -24.52 32.27
N VAL A 380 13.39 -23.29 32.17
CA VAL A 380 12.80 -22.14 32.88
C VAL A 380 11.61 -21.63 32.05
N THR A 381 10.57 -21.14 32.71
CA THR A 381 9.43 -20.50 32.02
C THR A 381 9.90 -19.45 31.00
N THR A 382 9.49 -19.63 29.76
CA THR A 382 9.80 -18.69 28.67
C THR A 382 8.81 -17.52 28.68
N LEU A 383 9.16 -16.43 27.99
CA LEU A 383 8.24 -15.31 27.84
C LEU A 383 6.99 -15.69 27.01
N GLU A 384 7.07 -16.77 26.23
CA GLU A 384 5.94 -17.33 25.45
C GLU A 384 4.87 -17.89 26.38
N GLU A 385 5.27 -18.61 27.42
CA GLU A 385 4.34 -19.14 28.41
C GLU A 385 3.70 -18.03 29.25
N VAL A 386 4.48 -17.02 29.63
CA VAL A 386 3.95 -15.81 30.27
C VAL A 386 2.90 -15.17 29.37
N PHE A 387 3.19 -15.05 28.08
CA PHE A 387 2.25 -14.48 27.11
C PHE A 387 0.97 -15.30 26.96
N LEU A 388 1.06 -16.63 26.90
CA LEU A 388 -0.11 -17.52 26.84
C LEU A 388 -0.97 -17.40 28.11
N LYS A 389 -0.34 -17.33 29.28
CA LYS A 389 -1.06 -17.22 30.55
C LYS A 389 -1.80 -15.88 30.69
N VAL A 390 -1.18 -14.79 30.26
CA VAL A 390 -1.84 -13.47 30.19
C VAL A 390 -2.98 -13.49 29.16
N GLY A 391 -2.81 -14.18 28.04
CA GLY A 391 -3.85 -14.37 27.03
C GLY A 391 -5.08 -15.12 27.54
N HIS A 392 -4.90 -16.20 28.30
CA HIS A 392 -6.02 -16.97 28.88
C HIS A 392 -6.77 -16.18 29.97
N GLN A 393 -6.07 -15.41 30.80
CA GLN A 393 -6.72 -14.50 31.76
C GLN A 393 -7.65 -13.50 31.06
N ASP A 394 -7.26 -13.02 29.88
CA ASP A 394 -8.07 -12.10 29.09
C ASP A 394 -9.33 -12.76 28.50
N GLU A 395 -9.22 -14.03 28.08
CA GLU A 395 -10.38 -14.81 27.58
C GLU A 395 -11.38 -15.09 28.72
N GLU A 396 -10.89 -15.48 29.90
CA GLU A 396 -11.72 -15.69 31.10
C GLU A 396 -12.38 -14.38 31.60
N GLU A 397 -11.65 -13.25 31.57
CA GLU A 397 -12.20 -11.92 31.87
C GLU A 397 -13.23 -11.45 30.83
N ALA A 398 -13.08 -11.85 29.57
CA ALA A 398 -14.04 -11.51 28.52
C ALA A 398 -15.34 -12.32 28.64
N GLU A 399 -15.25 -13.61 28.98
CA GLU A 399 -16.41 -14.47 29.19
C GLU A 399 -17.21 -14.08 30.44
N SER A 400 -16.53 -13.70 31.52
CA SER A 400 -17.17 -13.25 32.77
C SER A 400 -17.84 -11.87 32.70
N ASN A 401 -17.47 -11.03 31.72
CA ASN A 401 -18.06 -9.70 31.51
C ASN A 401 -19.19 -9.66 30.47
N SER A 402 -19.63 -10.81 29.94
CA SER A 402 -20.81 -10.92 29.08
C SER A 402 -22.08 -11.07 29.94
N PRO A 403 -23.05 -10.13 29.92
CA PRO A 403 -24.29 -10.26 30.67
C PRO A 403 -25.32 -11.07 29.87
N ASP A 404 -24.99 -12.30 29.49
CA ASP A 404 -25.93 -13.23 28.83
C ASP A 404 -25.49 -14.69 28.99
N GLN A 405 -25.40 -15.17 30.24
CA GLN A 405 -25.40 -16.62 30.51
C GLN A 405 -26.29 -16.95 31.71
N LEU A 406 -27.60 -17.05 31.43
CA LEU A 406 -28.53 -17.80 32.27
C LEU A 406 -29.37 -18.83 31.49
N ASN A 407 -29.12 -19.06 30.20
CA ASN A 407 -29.99 -19.94 29.39
C ASN A 407 -29.30 -21.03 28.56
N HIS A 408 -28.01 -21.35 28.76
CA HIS A 408 -27.32 -22.32 27.89
C HIS A 408 -26.98 -23.70 28.49
N GLU A 409 -27.45 -24.03 29.70
CA GLU A 409 -27.25 -25.37 30.27
C GLU A 409 -28.43 -26.35 30.09
N GLU A 410 -29.60 -25.93 29.59
CA GLU A 410 -30.75 -26.85 29.45
C GLU A 410 -30.91 -27.52 28.07
N GLU A 411 -30.18 -27.12 27.02
CA GLU A 411 -30.37 -27.70 25.67
C GLU A 411 -29.46 -28.90 25.33
N LYS A 412 -28.49 -29.27 26.17
CA LYS A 412 -27.61 -30.42 25.91
C LYS A 412 -28.11 -31.76 26.46
N LEU A 413 -29.22 -31.80 27.20
CA LEU A 413 -29.73 -33.04 27.82
C LEU A 413 -30.94 -33.68 27.13
N ASN A 414 -31.52 -33.07 26.08
CA ASN A 414 -32.80 -33.53 25.49
C ASN A 414 -32.74 -34.03 24.04
N ARG A 415 -31.57 -34.43 23.53
CA ARG A 415 -31.46 -35.12 22.23
C ARG A 415 -30.80 -36.49 22.30
N GLY A 416 -30.91 -37.15 23.45
CA GLY A 416 -30.45 -38.51 23.68
C GLY A 416 -31.60 -39.47 23.99
N ALA A 417 -32.53 -39.67 23.06
CA ALA A 417 -33.40 -40.86 23.02
C ALA A 417 -34.27 -40.83 21.75
N THR A 418 -33.88 -41.58 20.71
CA THR A 418 -34.72 -42.62 20.09
C THR A 418 -33.99 -43.25 18.91
N ASN A 419 -33.74 -44.56 19.08
CA ASN A 419 -33.76 -45.64 18.10
C ASN A 419 -32.65 -45.68 17.04
N GLY A 420 -31.84 -46.74 17.17
CA GLY A 420 -30.74 -47.03 16.28
C GLY A 420 -31.14 -47.73 15.00
N ILE A 421 -30.14 -48.04 14.19
CA ILE A 421 -29.85 -49.36 13.63
C ILE A 421 -28.37 -49.34 13.24
N ASN A 422 -27.69 -50.41 13.62
CA ASN A 422 -26.27 -50.70 13.41
C ASN A 422 -25.88 -50.63 11.92
N ASN A 423 -24.65 -50.21 11.66
CA ASN A 423 -23.68 -51.05 10.95
C ASN A 423 -22.28 -50.50 11.16
N ASP A 424 -21.45 -51.36 11.76
CA ASP A 424 -20.01 -51.20 11.89
C ASP A 424 -19.36 -51.10 10.51
N SER A 425 -18.45 -50.14 10.36
CA SER A 425 -17.38 -50.14 9.36
C SER A 425 -16.29 -49.21 9.89
N GLU A 426 -15.20 -49.81 10.36
CA GLU A 426 -13.89 -49.19 10.54
C GLU A 426 -13.60 -48.22 9.38
N LEU A 427 -13.37 -46.95 9.70
CA LEU A 427 -12.80 -45.98 8.76
C LEU A 427 -11.29 -45.99 8.94
N GLU A 428 -10.64 -46.86 8.16
CA GLU A 428 -9.23 -46.73 7.84
C GLU A 428 -8.99 -45.37 7.17
N LEU A 429 -7.97 -44.67 7.69
CA LEU A 429 -7.40 -43.44 7.13
C LEU A 429 -6.65 -43.81 5.84
N ASP A 430 -7.38 -43.93 4.74
CA ASP A 430 -6.77 -44.14 3.43
C ASP A 430 -6.33 -42.81 2.80
N ASP A 431 -5.02 -42.75 2.60
CA ASP A 431 -4.19 -41.85 1.82
C ASP A 431 -4.91 -40.97 0.77
N TYR A 432 -4.63 -39.67 0.88
CA TYR A 432 -4.80 -38.69 -0.18
C TYR A 432 -3.91 -39.03 -1.38
N SER A 433 -4.41 -39.86 -2.29
CA SER A 433 -3.78 -40.13 -3.59
C SER A 433 -4.80 -40.08 -4.74
N ILE A 434 -5.56 -38.99 -4.82
CA ILE A 434 -6.33 -38.67 -6.05
C ILE A 434 -5.39 -37.96 -7.04
N ALA A 435 -4.38 -38.67 -7.52
CA ALA A 435 -3.53 -38.18 -8.58
C ALA A 435 -2.93 -39.33 -9.37
N GLU A 436 -3.72 -40.06 -10.16
CA GLU A 436 -3.10 -40.78 -11.31
C GLU A 436 -3.99 -41.28 -12.45
N GLN A 437 -5.31 -41.03 -12.52
CA GLN A 437 -6.14 -41.66 -13.59
C GLN A 437 -6.94 -40.82 -14.58
N HIS A 438 -6.89 -39.48 -14.59
CA HIS A 438 -7.58 -38.72 -15.66
C HIS A 438 -6.92 -37.39 -16.06
N GLU A 439 -5.78 -37.41 -16.75
CA GLU A 439 -5.15 -36.18 -17.29
C GLU A 439 -6.08 -35.35 -18.20
N LYS A 440 -6.98 -35.98 -18.96
CA LYS A 440 -7.92 -35.26 -19.86
C LYS A 440 -9.14 -34.65 -19.15
N SER A 441 -9.57 -35.19 -18.00
CA SER A 441 -10.72 -34.67 -17.23
C SER A 441 -10.31 -33.49 -16.34
N VAL A 442 -9.08 -33.54 -15.83
CA VAL A 442 -8.52 -32.52 -14.96
C VAL A 442 -8.41 -31.17 -15.69
N PHE A 443 -8.08 -31.15 -16.99
CA PHE A 443 -8.03 -29.89 -17.76
C PHE A 443 -9.39 -29.18 -17.82
N PHE A 444 -10.47 -29.90 -18.17
CA PHE A 444 -11.80 -29.30 -18.26
C PHE A 444 -12.34 -28.89 -16.90
N LEU A 445 -12.01 -29.64 -15.85
CA LEU A 445 -12.35 -29.28 -14.47
C LEU A 445 -11.64 -27.98 -14.04
N HIS A 446 -10.33 -27.86 -14.31
CA HIS A 446 -9.57 -26.63 -14.05
C HIS A 446 -10.07 -25.45 -14.90
N TYR A 447 -10.37 -25.68 -16.19
CA TYR A 447 -10.92 -24.67 -17.08
C TYR A 447 -12.28 -24.15 -16.59
N TYR A 448 -13.17 -25.06 -16.18
CA TYR A 448 -14.45 -24.71 -15.58
C TYR A 448 -14.26 -23.90 -14.29
N ALA A 449 -13.38 -24.35 -13.39
CA ALA A 449 -13.08 -23.63 -12.15
C ALA A 449 -12.52 -22.21 -12.40
N LEU A 450 -11.64 -22.05 -13.40
CA LEU A 450 -11.11 -20.75 -13.81
C LEU A 450 -12.20 -19.85 -14.42
N CYS A 451 -13.12 -20.41 -15.23
CA CYS A 451 -14.27 -19.68 -15.76
C CYS A 451 -15.21 -19.21 -14.65
N VAL A 452 -15.54 -20.09 -13.68
CA VAL A 452 -16.36 -19.73 -12.51
C VAL A 452 -15.67 -18.66 -11.67
N LYS A 453 -14.36 -18.78 -11.43
CA LYS A 453 -13.57 -17.74 -10.75
C LYS A 453 -13.64 -16.40 -11.49
N ARG A 454 -13.43 -16.41 -12.81
CA ARG A 454 -13.47 -15.19 -13.63
C ARG A 454 -14.85 -14.54 -13.62
N PHE A 455 -15.91 -15.34 -13.65
CA PHE A 455 -17.29 -14.87 -13.53
C PHE A 455 -17.55 -14.22 -12.17
N LEU A 456 -17.20 -14.90 -11.06
CA LEU A 456 -17.38 -14.38 -9.70
C LEU A 456 -16.59 -13.08 -9.45
N VAL A 457 -15.37 -12.98 -9.97
CA VAL A 457 -14.55 -11.75 -9.85
C VAL A 457 -15.17 -10.62 -10.67
N SER A 458 -15.63 -10.90 -11.90
CA SER A 458 -16.28 -9.89 -12.76
C SER A 458 -17.56 -9.33 -12.14
N PHE A 459 -18.38 -10.18 -11.51
CA PHE A 459 -19.59 -9.74 -10.80
C PHE A 459 -19.28 -8.94 -9.53
N ARG A 460 -18.19 -9.25 -8.82
CA ARG A 460 -17.77 -8.47 -7.64
C ARG A 460 -17.17 -7.12 -8.02
N GLN A 461 -16.60 -7.00 -9.22
CA GLN A 461 -15.99 -5.77 -9.75
C GLN A 461 -16.81 -5.15 -10.89
N LEU A 462 -18.14 -5.16 -10.78
CA LEU A 462 -19.07 -4.63 -11.79
C LEU A 462 -18.71 -3.21 -12.28
N LYS A 463 -18.18 -2.34 -11.41
CA LYS A 463 -17.75 -0.99 -11.78
C LYS A 463 -16.62 -1.01 -12.82
N THR A 464 -15.57 -1.81 -12.59
CA THR A 464 -14.41 -1.91 -13.49
C THR A 464 -14.81 -2.56 -14.81
N SER A 465 -15.57 -3.67 -14.77
CA SER A 465 -16.06 -4.36 -15.96
C SER A 465 -16.99 -3.48 -16.80
N LEU A 466 -17.81 -2.63 -16.16
CA LEU A 466 -18.68 -1.69 -16.86
C LEU A 466 -17.86 -0.63 -17.59
N PHE A 467 -16.79 -0.08 -17.00
CA PHE A 467 -15.90 0.85 -17.70
C PHE A 467 -15.15 0.21 -18.87
N GLU A 468 -14.69 -1.05 -18.72
CA GLU A 468 -14.01 -1.79 -19.80
C GLU A 468 -14.90 -2.02 -21.03
N ILE A 469 -16.21 -2.17 -20.85
CA ILE A 469 -17.17 -2.33 -21.97
C ILE A 469 -17.62 -0.97 -22.51
N LEU A 470 -17.85 -0.01 -21.62
CA LEU A 470 -18.44 1.29 -21.95
C LEU A 470 -17.45 2.19 -22.71
N ILE A 471 -16.14 2.12 -22.43
CA ILE A 471 -15.13 2.92 -23.15
C ILE A 471 -15.02 2.52 -24.64
N PRO A 472 -14.84 1.24 -25.02
CA PRO A 472 -14.86 0.83 -26.42
C PRO A 472 -16.20 1.16 -27.10
N MET A 473 -17.33 0.99 -26.40
CA MET A 473 -18.64 1.36 -26.95
C MET A 473 -18.74 2.86 -27.23
N ILE A 474 -18.26 3.72 -26.32
CA ILE A 474 -18.18 5.16 -26.56
C ILE A 474 -17.27 5.47 -27.75
N PHE A 475 -16.11 4.82 -27.87
CA PHE A 475 -15.22 5.02 -29.02
C PHE A 475 -15.86 4.59 -30.34
N ILE A 476 -16.57 3.46 -30.37
CA ILE A 476 -17.30 2.99 -31.54
C ILE A 476 -18.43 3.97 -31.90
N VAL A 477 -19.23 4.41 -30.92
CA VAL A 477 -20.30 5.39 -31.14
C VAL A 477 -19.76 6.74 -31.60
N THR A 478 -18.66 7.20 -31.03
CA THR A 478 -18.00 8.45 -31.42
C THR A 478 -17.41 8.32 -32.83
N GLY A 479 -16.79 7.18 -33.16
CA GLY A 479 -16.26 6.89 -34.49
C GLY A 479 -17.34 6.82 -35.56
N LEU A 480 -18.45 6.13 -35.28
CA LEU A 480 -19.63 6.10 -36.15
C LEU A 480 -20.27 7.48 -36.28
N GLY A 481 -20.33 8.25 -35.18
CA GLY A 481 -20.78 9.63 -35.17
C GLY A 481 -19.94 10.53 -36.06
N LEU A 482 -18.61 10.40 -36.01
CA LEU A 482 -17.68 11.10 -36.89
C LEU A 482 -17.80 10.65 -38.35
N ALA A 483 -18.03 9.36 -38.60
CA ALA A 483 -18.22 8.81 -39.95
C ALA A 483 -19.51 9.29 -40.62
N ASN A 484 -20.54 9.63 -39.84
CA ASN A 484 -21.80 10.19 -40.32
C ASN A 484 -21.76 11.71 -40.57
N ILE A 485 -20.64 12.37 -40.30
CA ILE A 485 -20.49 13.79 -40.63
C ILE A 485 -20.20 13.89 -42.14
N ASP A 486 -21.11 14.49 -42.89
CA ASP A 486 -21.09 14.70 -44.35
C ASP A 486 -19.91 15.53 -44.89
N PHE A 487 -18.85 15.75 -44.11
CA PHE A 487 -17.66 16.48 -44.55
C PHE A 487 -16.95 15.80 -45.74
N PHE A 488 -17.18 14.49 -45.91
CA PHE A 488 -16.74 13.68 -47.04
C PHE A 488 -17.91 13.14 -47.88
N SER A 489 -19.10 13.78 -47.83
CA SER A 489 -20.11 13.49 -48.85
C SER A 489 -19.47 13.77 -50.20
N ASP A 490 -19.35 12.74 -51.04
CA ASP A 490 -18.91 12.87 -52.41
C ASP A 490 -19.59 14.09 -53.02
N ALA A 491 -18.80 15.02 -53.56
CA ALA A 491 -19.33 16.19 -54.24
C ALA A 491 -20.40 15.70 -55.22
N LYS A 492 -21.59 16.31 -55.19
CA LYS A 492 -22.71 15.89 -56.06
C LYS A 492 -22.17 15.63 -57.46
N PRO A 493 -22.47 14.47 -58.08
CA PRO A 493 -21.91 14.11 -59.37
C PRO A 493 -22.11 15.28 -60.34
N PHE A 494 -21.00 15.78 -60.88
CA PHE A 494 -21.02 16.96 -61.73
C PHE A 494 -21.64 16.54 -63.06
N ASN A 495 -22.94 16.81 -63.23
CA ASN A 495 -23.59 16.62 -64.52
C ASN A 495 -22.96 17.63 -65.48
N LEU A 496 -22.20 17.12 -66.45
CA LEU A 496 -21.58 17.90 -67.52
C LEU A 496 -22.68 18.41 -68.45
N ASP A 497 -23.30 19.51 -68.06
CA ASP A 497 -24.25 20.26 -68.87
C ASP A 497 -23.59 21.56 -69.37
N TYR A 498 -23.83 21.94 -70.62
CA TYR A 498 -23.16 23.08 -71.25
C TYR A 498 -23.55 24.42 -70.60
N SER A 499 -24.67 24.43 -69.88
CA SER A 499 -25.18 25.54 -69.07
C SER A 499 -24.37 25.81 -67.79
N ALA A 500 -23.55 24.85 -67.35
CA ALA A 500 -22.73 24.97 -66.14
C ALA A 500 -21.48 25.85 -66.34
N PHE A 501 -21.17 26.23 -67.60
CA PHE A 501 -20.09 27.17 -67.90
C PHE A 501 -20.59 28.62 -67.79
N PRO A 502 -19.86 29.53 -67.10
CA PRO A 502 -20.34 30.91 -66.84
C PRO A 502 -20.51 31.78 -68.09
N SER A 503 -19.96 31.39 -69.25
CA SER A 503 -20.29 31.98 -70.54
C SER A 503 -20.51 30.93 -71.60
N LYS A 504 -21.36 31.28 -72.57
CA LYS A 504 -21.46 30.59 -73.84
C LYS A 504 -20.09 30.50 -74.50
N ASN A 505 -19.74 29.33 -75.03
CA ASN A 505 -18.51 29.18 -75.80
C ASN A 505 -18.72 29.79 -77.18
N THR A 506 -17.86 30.74 -77.56
CA THR A 506 -17.92 31.39 -78.87
C THR A 506 -17.39 30.43 -79.94
N LYS A 507 -18.20 30.07 -80.93
CA LYS A 507 -17.76 29.28 -82.10
C LYS A 507 -17.56 30.23 -83.28
N TYR A 508 -16.33 30.32 -83.75
CA TYR A 508 -15.96 31.07 -84.95
C TYR A 508 -16.08 30.15 -86.15
N ILE A 509 -16.97 30.49 -87.09
CA ILE A 509 -17.14 29.76 -88.34
C ILE A 509 -16.61 30.65 -89.46
N THR A 510 -15.66 30.12 -90.23
CA THR A 510 -15.10 30.78 -91.42
C THR A 510 -15.54 29.99 -92.65
N SER A 511 -16.29 30.61 -93.56
CA SER A 511 -16.56 30.02 -94.87
C SER A 511 -16.00 30.92 -95.97
N ALA A 512 -15.44 30.32 -97.03
CA ALA A 512 -15.03 31.06 -98.23
C ALA A 512 -16.24 31.48 -99.09
N THR A 513 -17.41 30.88 -98.86
CA THR A 513 -18.67 31.16 -99.57
C THR A 513 -19.81 31.44 -98.58
N PRO A 514 -20.37 32.66 -98.56
CA PRO A 514 -21.37 33.06 -97.56
C PRO A 514 -22.76 32.39 -97.65
N ASN A 515 -23.09 31.72 -98.77
CA ASN A 515 -24.46 31.27 -99.09
C ASN A 515 -24.60 29.76 -99.39
N ASP A 516 -23.85 28.90 -98.70
CA ASP A 516 -23.99 27.44 -98.84
C ASP A 516 -25.17 26.91 -97.98
N PRO A 517 -26.23 26.30 -98.57
CA PRO A 517 -27.41 25.86 -97.82
C PRO A 517 -27.13 24.76 -96.79
N ASN A 518 -26.07 23.96 -96.97
CA ASN A 518 -25.67 22.94 -96.00
C ASN A 518 -25.05 23.52 -94.73
N LEU A 519 -24.38 24.68 -94.85
CA LEU A 519 -23.81 25.40 -93.71
C LEU A 519 -24.93 25.98 -92.84
N ALA A 520 -25.94 26.58 -93.47
CA ALA A 520 -27.11 27.11 -92.77
C ALA A 520 -27.90 26.01 -92.02
N ALA A 521 -28.03 24.81 -92.62
CA ALA A 521 -28.65 23.66 -91.97
C ALA A 521 -27.86 23.15 -90.77
N TYR A 522 -26.52 23.09 -90.85
CA TYR A 522 -25.66 22.69 -89.74
C TYR A 522 -25.69 23.71 -88.59
N ILE A 523 -25.66 25.01 -88.91
CA ILE A 523 -25.79 26.08 -87.91
C ILE A 523 -27.14 26.00 -87.18
N ALA A 524 -28.23 25.69 -87.89
CA ALA A 524 -29.55 25.51 -87.29
C ALA A 524 -29.68 24.26 -86.38
N THR A 525 -28.77 23.27 -86.50
CA THR A 525 -28.73 22.10 -85.60
C THR A 525 -27.92 22.34 -84.32
N LEU A 526 -27.22 23.47 -84.21
CA LEU A 526 -26.50 23.84 -82.99
C LEU A 526 -27.46 24.50 -81.99
N ASP A 527 -27.36 24.07 -80.74
CA ASP A 527 -28.19 24.61 -79.66
C ASP A 527 -27.80 26.07 -79.34
N ALA A 528 -28.72 27.00 -79.62
CA ALA A 528 -28.48 28.46 -79.54
C ALA A 528 -28.19 28.95 -78.11
N ASP A 529 -28.55 28.15 -77.11
CA ASP A 529 -28.33 28.47 -75.71
C ASP A 529 -26.93 28.07 -75.20
N ALA A 530 -26.23 27.17 -75.90
CA ALA A 530 -24.91 26.69 -75.51
C ALA A 530 -23.73 27.44 -76.18
N PHE A 531 -23.94 28.00 -77.38
CA PHE A 531 -22.87 28.61 -78.19
C PHE A 531 -23.23 30.01 -78.69
N GLU A 532 -22.25 30.91 -78.71
CA GLU A 532 -22.36 32.21 -79.36
C GLU A 532 -21.64 32.15 -80.71
N ILE A 533 -22.35 32.34 -81.82
CA ILE A 533 -21.81 32.18 -83.18
C ILE A 533 -21.38 33.54 -83.71
N SER A 534 -20.12 33.68 -84.08
CA SER A 534 -19.62 34.89 -84.73
C SER A 534 -18.98 34.56 -86.08
N ASN A 535 -19.52 35.14 -87.14
CA ASN A 535 -18.95 35.04 -88.49
C ASN A 535 -17.77 35.99 -88.60
N VAL A 536 -16.62 35.47 -89.04
CA VAL A 536 -15.44 36.29 -89.33
C VAL A 536 -15.31 36.37 -90.85
N ASP A 537 -15.75 37.48 -91.43
CA ASP A 537 -15.51 37.77 -92.84
C ASP A 537 -14.01 38.05 -93.02
N THR A 538 -13.34 37.22 -93.81
CA THR A 538 -11.95 37.45 -94.22
C THR A 538 -11.93 38.02 -95.64
N PRO A 539 -11.78 39.34 -95.83
CA PRO A 539 -11.28 39.86 -97.09
C PRO A 539 -9.76 39.66 -97.10
N ASP A 540 -9.30 38.90 -98.10
CA ASP A 540 -7.92 38.76 -98.54
C ASP A 540 -6.90 38.17 -97.55
N GLY A 541 -6.62 36.86 -97.72
CA GLY A 541 -5.27 36.27 -97.70
C GLY A 541 -4.31 36.56 -96.54
N ALA A 542 -4.75 37.12 -95.42
CA ALA A 542 -3.90 37.48 -94.30
C ALA A 542 -3.73 36.29 -93.35
N ASN A 543 -2.48 35.96 -93.03
CA ASN A 543 -2.03 34.84 -92.19
C ASN A 543 -2.93 34.61 -90.97
N ILE A 544 -3.81 33.61 -91.10
CA ILE A 544 -4.68 33.12 -90.02
C ILE A 544 -3.84 32.76 -88.78
N GLY A 545 -2.63 32.24 -88.98
CA GLY A 545 -1.69 31.88 -87.92
C GLY A 545 -1.18 33.05 -87.07
N GLU A 546 -0.98 34.24 -87.63
CA GLU A 546 -0.46 35.41 -86.89
C GLU A 546 -1.51 36.06 -85.99
N LYS A 547 -2.78 36.09 -86.43
CA LYS A 547 -3.88 36.54 -85.58
C LYS A 547 -4.20 35.54 -84.47
N LEU A 548 -4.05 34.24 -84.71
CA LEU A 548 -4.15 33.19 -83.68
C LEU A 548 -3.09 33.33 -82.58
N THR A 549 -1.83 33.59 -82.96
CA THR A 549 -0.74 33.78 -81.97
C THR A 549 -0.88 35.08 -81.17
N ASN A 550 -1.35 36.16 -81.79
CA ASN A 550 -1.63 37.41 -81.09
C ASN A 550 -2.84 37.30 -80.15
N PHE A 551 -3.82 36.45 -80.48
CA PHE A 551 -4.99 36.20 -79.65
C PHE A 551 -4.65 35.33 -78.42
N GLU A 552 -3.85 34.28 -78.57
CA GLU A 552 -3.33 33.48 -77.44
C GLU A 552 -2.46 34.30 -76.48
N LYS A 553 -1.65 35.24 -77.00
CA LYS A 553 -0.86 36.17 -76.17
C LYS A 553 -1.74 37.05 -75.28
N ASN A 554 -2.82 37.61 -75.82
CA ASN A 554 -3.77 38.42 -75.04
C ASN A 554 -4.45 37.61 -73.93
N ILE A 555 -4.79 36.34 -74.18
CA ILE A 555 -5.34 35.44 -73.15
C ILE A 555 -4.32 35.15 -72.04
N PHE A 556 -3.05 34.99 -72.40
CA PHE A 556 -1.97 34.74 -71.44
C PHE A 556 -1.65 35.95 -70.55
N GLU A 557 -1.75 37.18 -71.08
CA GLU A 557 -1.53 38.41 -70.31
C GLU A 557 -2.68 38.70 -69.33
N VAL A 558 -3.94 38.45 -69.72
CA VAL A 558 -5.12 38.55 -68.85
C VAL A 558 -5.03 37.60 -67.65
N ARG A 559 -4.37 36.45 -67.80
CA ARG A 559 -4.11 35.50 -66.69
C ARG A 559 -3.04 35.97 -65.68
N LYS A 560 -2.13 36.88 -66.06
CA LYS A 560 -1.05 37.37 -65.18
C LYS A 560 -1.48 38.54 -64.30
N GLY A 561 -2.50 39.30 -64.68
CA GLY A 561 -3.10 40.34 -63.86
C GLY A 561 -4.20 39.76 -62.98
N TYR A 562 -3.91 39.47 -61.71
CA TYR A 562 -4.95 39.16 -60.73
C TYR A 562 -5.82 40.40 -60.51
N ASP A 563 -6.95 40.48 -61.21
CA ASP A 563 -8.09 41.28 -60.77
C ASP A 563 -9.42 40.56 -61.01
N LYS A 564 -10.31 40.77 -60.05
CA LYS A 564 -11.52 39.98 -59.77
C LYS A 564 -12.62 40.21 -60.81
N GLU A 565 -12.55 39.56 -61.97
CA GLU A 565 -13.72 39.25 -62.79
C GLU A 565 -13.34 38.15 -63.80
N VAL A 566 -13.60 36.90 -63.42
CA VAL A 566 -13.33 35.73 -64.27
C VAL A 566 -14.26 35.79 -65.49
N LYS A 567 -13.76 36.30 -66.63
CA LYS A 567 -14.38 36.08 -67.94
C LYS A 567 -13.61 34.99 -68.70
N ASN A 568 -14.01 33.77 -68.36
CA ASN A 568 -14.08 32.56 -69.21
C ASN A 568 -12.97 32.33 -70.25
N GLY A 569 -12.05 31.44 -69.90
CA GLY A 569 -11.26 30.69 -70.89
C GLY A 569 -12.05 29.50 -71.39
N GLY A 570 -12.73 29.66 -72.53
CA GLY A 570 -13.36 28.55 -73.24
C GLY A 570 -12.34 27.71 -74.02
N ASN A 571 -12.56 26.40 -74.12
CA ASN A 571 -11.85 25.54 -75.07
C ASN A 571 -12.41 25.81 -76.48
N GLN A 572 -11.66 26.54 -77.30
CA GLN A 572 -12.04 26.81 -78.69
C GLN A 572 -11.76 25.57 -79.57
N VAL A 573 -12.73 25.16 -80.37
CA VAL A 573 -12.56 24.09 -81.37
C VAL A 573 -12.85 24.69 -82.75
N LEU A 574 -11.84 24.71 -83.61
CA LEU A 574 -11.91 25.29 -84.96
C LEU A 574 -12.12 24.16 -85.98
N TYR A 575 -13.22 24.21 -86.74
CA TYR A 575 -13.47 23.29 -87.85
C TYR A 575 -13.32 24.02 -89.18
N ASN A 576 -12.40 23.55 -90.02
CA ASN A 576 -12.26 24.02 -91.39
C ASN A 576 -13.08 23.11 -92.32
N LEU A 577 -14.16 23.63 -92.88
CA LEU A 577 -15.12 22.87 -93.69
C LEU A 577 -14.76 22.82 -95.18
N ASP A 578 -13.67 23.46 -95.63
CA ASP A 578 -13.25 23.48 -97.04
C ASP A 578 -12.67 22.13 -97.55
N ARG A 579 -12.72 21.05 -96.75
CA ARG A 579 -12.17 19.73 -97.13
C ARG A 579 -13.19 18.60 -97.24
N THR A 580 -14.48 18.90 -97.36
CA THR A 580 -15.51 17.85 -97.57
C THR A 580 -16.21 17.90 -98.94
N ALA A 581 -15.73 18.69 -99.89
CA ALA A 581 -16.16 18.58 -101.29
C ALA A 581 -14.97 18.69 -102.25
N GLN A 582 -14.63 17.55 -102.88
CA GLN A 582 -13.84 17.39 -104.12
C GLN A 582 -12.29 17.39 -104.03
N ALA A 583 -11.72 16.20 -103.87
CA ALA A 583 -10.85 15.53 -104.88
C ALA A 583 -10.25 14.27 -104.20
N GLN A 584 -10.85 13.08 -104.29
CA GLN A 584 -10.74 12.20 -105.48
C GLN A 584 -9.58 12.57 -106.42
N ARG A 585 -8.35 12.34 -105.97
CA ARG A 585 -7.20 11.76 -106.72
C ARG A 585 -5.92 11.85 -105.87
N CYS A 586 -5.65 10.80 -105.10
CA CYS A 586 -4.38 10.09 -104.97
C CYS A 586 -4.57 8.95 -103.96
#